data_AF-A0A821F7M3-F1
#
_entry.id   AF-A0A821F7M3-F1
#
_cell.length_a   1.000
_cell.length_b   1.000
_cell.length_c   1.000
_cell.angle_alpha   90.00
_cell.angle_beta   90.00
_cell.angle_gamma   90.00
#
_symmetry.space_group_name_H-M   'P 1'
#
loop_
_entity.id
_entity.type
_entity.pdbx_description
1 polymer ?
#
loop_
_entity_poly.entity_id
_entity_poly.type
_entity_poly.pdbx_seq_one_letter_code
_entity_poly.pdbx_strand_id
1 'polypeptide(L)'
;MSSPAHAIYSSTLSLSLQGHEFQPQYGVQLIFNKTAQRLLLCVAACSQNPSCRTFDYDSSSHRCRLFEADLTNGAITVMASQTSIVGSVILSASLYASMYNQSCSACQESRYQTCSSTTNTCQCPGHSYWNGSMCPLQLFANATCSQIDACRSDLNLSCIINYYGGFAQCLTVLTTSSTETVYAVWNTTAGSDSNFASNGVDVGKYYPGEGPGNVCDRNTSTKFTSFGGCNGSLAYSPTCPQNTGFYLTLQRGASVLVAFRFATANSFPPRDPLMITIEGSNSNSTELTRGSSWTLLYNGSCGISTNQTRFTYAPIQWLPQHSALYASYRFLVNLAINNGTLIPTIQYSEVELLGY
;
A
#
# COMPACT_ATOMS: atom_id res chain seq x y z
N MET A 1 35.52 24.54 -3.77
CA MET A 1 34.41 23.70 -3.26
C MET A 1 34.89 22.25 -3.35
N SER A 2 35.36 21.69 -2.23
CA SER A 2 35.83 20.32 -2.15
C SER A 2 34.64 19.37 -2.27
N SER A 3 34.60 18.59 -3.35
CA SER A 3 33.69 17.44 -3.45
C SER A 3 33.86 16.58 -2.19
N PRO A 4 32.79 16.18 -1.49
CA PRO A 4 32.93 15.25 -0.39
C PRO A 4 33.53 13.97 -0.96
N ALA A 5 34.63 13.49 -0.38
CA ALA A 5 35.17 12.19 -0.70
C ALA A 5 34.06 11.17 -0.43
N HIS A 6 33.57 10.49 -1.47
CA HIS A 6 32.58 9.44 -1.30
C HIS A 6 33.22 8.32 -0.47
N ALA A 7 32.76 8.16 0.78
CA ALA A 7 33.21 7.10 1.67
C ALA A 7 33.03 5.75 0.97
N ILE A 8 34.12 4.99 0.83
CA ILE A 8 34.06 3.60 0.36
C ILE A 8 33.78 2.74 1.60
N TYR A 9 32.60 2.15 1.67
CA TYR A 9 32.22 1.29 2.78
C TYR A 9 32.92 -0.08 2.69
N SER A 10 33.37 -0.61 3.82
CA SER A 10 33.92 -1.97 3.89
C SER A 10 32.84 -3.01 3.61
N SER A 11 33.09 -3.90 2.65
CA SER A 11 32.14 -4.93 2.19
C SER A 11 32.86 -6.22 1.90
N THR A 12 32.26 -7.35 2.31
CA THR A 12 32.70 -8.65 1.81
C THR A 12 31.86 -9.01 0.58
N LEU A 13 32.51 -9.46 -0.49
CA LEU A 13 31.87 -9.78 -1.76
C LEU A 13 32.16 -11.22 -2.12
N SER A 14 31.16 -11.89 -2.72
CA SER A 14 31.33 -13.13 -3.45
C SER A 14 31.27 -12.84 -4.95
N LEU A 15 32.16 -13.44 -5.75
CA LEU A 15 32.18 -13.30 -7.20
C LEU A 15 31.84 -14.63 -7.86
N SER A 16 31.02 -14.58 -8.91
CA SER A 16 30.76 -15.73 -9.77
C SER A 16 31.95 -16.05 -10.68
N LEU A 17 31.88 -17.19 -11.35
CA LEU A 17 32.70 -17.43 -12.54
C LEU A 17 32.30 -16.47 -13.67
N GLN A 18 33.20 -16.30 -14.64
CA GLN A 18 32.88 -15.59 -15.89
C GLN A 18 31.75 -16.29 -16.67
N GLY A 19 31.07 -15.56 -17.54
CA GLY A 19 29.96 -16.07 -18.35
C GLY A 19 28.58 -15.96 -17.69
N HIS A 20 28.48 -15.20 -16.59
CA HIS A 20 27.25 -15.11 -15.81
C HIS A 20 26.73 -13.67 -15.76
N GLU A 21 25.41 -13.54 -15.77
CA GLU A 21 24.71 -12.28 -15.51
C GLU A 21 23.67 -12.44 -14.41
N PHE A 22 23.41 -11.36 -13.70
CA PHE A 22 22.36 -11.32 -12.70
C PHE A 22 21.04 -10.91 -13.34
N GLN A 23 20.01 -11.71 -13.10
CA GLN A 23 18.65 -11.45 -13.54
C GLN A 23 17.79 -11.20 -12.29
N PRO A 24 17.38 -9.95 -12.00
CA PRO A 24 16.45 -9.67 -10.91
C PRO A 24 15.08 -10.27 -11.24
N GLN A 25 14.35 -10.66 -10.21
CA GLN A 25 12.96 -11.10 -10.35
C GLN A 25 12.05 -9.93 -10.76
N TYR A 26 12.36 -8.72 -10.31
CA TYR A 26 11.57 -7.52 -10.59
C TYR A 26 12.43 -6.43 -11.25
N GLY A 27 11.94 -5.85 -12.36
CA GLY A 27 12.70 -4.85 -13.13
C GLY A 27 13.03 -3.57 -12.35
N VAL A 28 12.21 -3.19 -11.36
CA VAL A 28 12.43 -2.02 -10.50
C VAL A 28 13.72 -2.11 -9.67
N GLN A 29 14.31 -3.31 -9.57
CA GLN A 29 15.48 -3.56 -8.74
C GLN A 29 16.81 -3.11 -9.37
N LEU A 30 16.81 -2.65 -10.61
CA LEU A 30 17.98 -2.05 -11.24
C LEU A 30 18.19 -0.63 -10.68
N ILE A 31 19.29 -0.43 -9.95
CA ILE A 31 19.65 0.88 -9.40
C ILE A 31 20.17 1.79 -10.51
N PHE A 32 21.14 1.32 -11.28
CA PHE A 32 21.58 1.98 -12.51
C PHE A 32 22.37 1.05 -13.42
N ASN A 33 22.54 1.50 -14.66
CA ASN A 33 23.44 0.93 -15.65
C ASN A 33 24.44 2.02 -16.08
N LYS A 34 25.74 1.75 -15.95
CA LYS A 34 26.81 2.69 -16.33
C LYS A 34 27.98 1.97 -17.00
N THR A 35 28.84 2.75 -17.63
CA THR A 35 30.13 2.26 -18.12
C THR A 35 31.18 2.30 -17.00
N ALA A 36 31.93 1.21 -16.82
CA ALA A 36 33.05 1.11 -15.89
C ALA A 36 34.26 0.49 -16.61
N GLN A 37 35.39 1.21 -16.65
CA GLN A 37 36.58 0.72 -17.36
C GLN A 37 37.16 -0.57 -16.78
N ARG A 38 36.90 -0.85 -15.50
CA ARG A 38 37.42 -2.02 -14.78
C ARG A 38 36.39 -2.53 -13.79
N LEU A 39 36.43 -3.84 -13.52
CA LEU A 39 35.62 -4.50 -12.49
C LEU A 39 35.69 -3.77 -11.15
N LEU A 40 36.89 -3.34 -10.73
CA LEU A 40 37.10 -2.64 -9.46
C LEU A 40 36.29 -1.33 -9.35
N LEU A 41 36.05 -0.63 -10.46
CA LEU A 41 35.22 0.58 -10.47
C LEU A 41 33.72 0.25 -10.35
N CYS A 42 33.29 -0.90 -10.87
CA CYS A 42 31.93 -1.40 -10.68
C CYS A 42 31.72 -1.82 -9.22
N VAL A 43 32.68 -2.56 -8.67
CA VAL A 43 32.74 -2.95 -7.25
C VAL A 43 32.68 -1.71 -6.36
N ALA A 44 33.55 -0.72 -6.58
CA ALA A 44 33.57 0.51 -5.78
C ALA A 44 32.23 1.25 -5.84
N ALA A 45 31.58 1.27 -7.01
CA ALA A 45 30.27 1.89 -7.15
C ALA A 45 29.19 1.16 -6.34
N CYS A 46 29.21 -0.18 -6.34
CA CYS A 46 28.34 -0.95 -5.47
C CYS A 46 28.65 -0.71 -4.00
N SER A 47 29.93 -0.66 -3.63
CA SER A 47 30.37 -0.42 -2.25
C SER A 47 30.07 0.98 -1.74
N GLN A 48 29.86 1.97 -2.61
CA GLN A 48 29.45 3.33 -2.22
C GLN A 48 27.93 3.50 -2.17
N ASN A 49 27.16 2.54 -2.71
CA ASN A 49 25.71 2.60 -2.72
C ASN A 49 25.13 1.65 -1.65
N PRO A 50 24.55 2.17 -0.55
CA PRO A 50 24.04 1.33 0.54
C PRO A 50 22.87 0.42 0.12
N SER A 51 22.16 0.76 -0.97
CA SER A 51 21.11 -0.09 -1.52
C SER A 51 21.62 -1.20 -2.43
N CYS A 52 22.86 -1.11 -2.95
CA CYS A 52 23.41 -2.15 -3.83
C CYS A 52 23.66 -3.45 -3.05
N ARG A 53 23.16 -4.57 -3.57
CA ARG A 53 23.40 -5.93 -3.03
C ARG A 53 24.04 -6.85 -4.04
N THR A 54 23.74 -6.64 -5.31
CA THR A 54 24.34 -7.41 -6.41
C THR A 54 24.77 -6.46 -7.51
N PHE A 55 25.83 -6.81 -8.22
CA PHE A 55 26.22 -6.13 -9.44
C PHE A 55 26.61 -7.16 -10.50
N ASP A 56 26.52 -6.77 -11.77
CA ASP A 56 27.22 -7.48 -12.82
C ASP A 56 28.11 -6.52 -13.61
N TYR A 57 29.21 -7.08 -14.10
CA TYR A 57 30.22 -6.38 -14.86
C TYR A 57 30.60 -7.19 -16.10
N ASP A 58 30.44 -6.59 -17.27
CA ASP A 58 30.91 -7.13 -18.55
C ASP A 58 32.23 -6.43 -18.93
N SER A 59 33.31 -7.20 -19.04
CA SER A 59 34.63 -6.65 -19.37
C SER A 59 34.79 -6.30 -20.85
N SER A 60 34.03 -6.93 -21.76
CA SER A 60 34.06 -6.64 -23.19
C SER A 60 33.33 -5.34 -23.55
N SER A 61 32.15 -5.12 -22.94
CA SER A 61 31.34 -3.94 -23.20
C SER A 61 31.55 -2.81 -22.18
N HIS A 62 32.37 -3.07 -21.15
CA HIS A 62 32.54 -2.21 -19.97
C HIS A 62 31.22 -1.88 -19.25
N ARG A 63 30.18 -2.71 -19.38
CA ARG A 63 28.88 -2.48 -18.75
C ARG A 63 28.96 -2.84 -17.28
N CYS A 64 28.45 -1.97 -16.42
CA CYS A 64 28.30 -2.18 -14.99
C CYS A 64 26.85 -1.91 -14.60
N ARG A 65 26.15 -2.95 -14.13
CA ARG A 65 24.79 -2.84 -13.60
C ARG A 65 24.81 -3.08 -12.10
N LEU A 66 24.14 -2.23 -11.33
CA LEU A 66 23.95 -2.39 -9.90
C LEU A 66 22.50 -2.69 -9.60
N PHE A 67 22.27 -3.62 -8.68
CA PHE A 67 20.94 -4.07 -8.29
C PHE A 67 20.76 -3.97 -6.77
N GLU A 68 19.56 -3.59 -6.36
CA GLU A 68 19.15 -3.73 -4.97
C GLU A 68 18.85 -5.19 -4.62
N ALA A 69 18.50 -5.99 -5.63
CA ALA A 69 18.21 -7.42 -5.51
C ALA A 69 19.42 -8.25 -5.07
N ASP A 70 19.14 -9.35 -4.39
CA ASP A 70 20.10 -10.40 -4.04
C ASP A 70 19.63 -11.76 -4.57
N LEU A 71 20.29 -12.84 -4.18
CA LEU A 71 19.97 -14.19 -4.65
C LEU A 71 18.64 -14.74 -4.11
N THR A 72 17.98 -14.05 -3.18
CA THR A 72 16.64 -14.43 -2.70
C THR A 72 15.53 -13.98 -3.66
N ASN A 73 15.77 -12.94 -4.46
CA ASN A 73 14.81 -12.35 -5.38
C ASN A 73 15.42 -12.05 -6.77
N GLY A 74 16.34 -12.90 -7.16
CA GLY A 74 16.99 -12.90 -8.47
C GLY A 74 17.78 -14.18 -8.66
N ALA A 75 18.31 -14.36 -9.87
CA ALA A 75 19.10 -15.53 -10.21
C ALA A 75 20.35 -15.14 -10.97
N ILE A 76 21.43 -15.89 -10.75
CA ILE A 76 22.59 -15.87 -11.61
C ILE A 76 22.30 -16.81 -12.77
N THR A 77 22.34 -16.28 -14.00
CA THR A 77 22.02 -17.01 -15.22
C THR A 77 23.24 -17.07 -16.13
N VAL A 78 23.40 -18.18 -16.83
CA VAL A 78 24.40 -18.31 -17.90
C VAL A 78 23.86 -17.57 -19.12
N MET A 79 24.52 -16.50 -19.53
CA MET A 79 24.06 -15.58 -20.58
C MET A 79 25.16 -15.35 -21.63
N ALA A 80 24.78 -14.70 -22.74
CA ALA A 80 25.55 -14.60 -23.99
C ALA A 80 26.96 -14.01 -23.87
N SER A 81 27.25 -13.20 -22.84
CA SER A 81 28.59 -12.65 -22.64
C SER A 81 29.46 -13.61 -21.84
N GLN A 82 30.43 -14.23 -22.51
CA GLN A 82 31.46 -15.05 -21.86
C GLN A 82 32.37 -14.24 -20.92
N THR A 83 32.23 -12.91 -20.90
CA THR A 83 33.13 -12.00 -20.17
C THR A 83 32.49 -11.31 -18.98
N SER A 84 31.21 -11.63 -18.69
CA SER A 84 30.45 -11.08 -17.57
C SER A 84 30.74 -11.81 -16.26
N ILE A 85 30.82 -11.07 -15.16
CA ILE A 85 30.97 -11.56 -13.79
C ILE A 85 29.88 -10.92 -12.92
N VAL A 86 29.25 -11.73 -12.06
CA VAL A 86 28.32 -11.25 -11.03
C VAL A 86 29.06 -11.16 -9.70
N GLY A 87 28.84 -10.08 -8.96
CA GLY A 87 29.29 -9.97 -7.58
C GLY A 87 28.12 -9.70 -6.63
N SER A 88 28.11 -10.38 -5.48
CA SER A 88 27.08 -10.23 -4.46
C SER A 88 27.70 -9.82 -3.12
N VAL A 89 27.08 -8.84 -2.46
CA VAL A 89 27.43 -8.37 -1.13
C VAL A 89 26.99 -9.40 -0.11
N ILE A 90 27.94 -9.87 0.71
CA ILE A 90 27.64 -10.82 1.78
C ILE A 90 27.06 -10.05 2.96
N LEU A 91 25.80 -10.34 3.28
CA LEU A 91 25.10 -9.78 4.42
C LEU A 91 25.07 -10.81 5.55
N SER A 92 25.37 -10.38 6.77
CA SER A 92 25.28 -11.22 7.96
C SER A 92 24.72 -10.42 9.13
N ALA A 93 23.93 -11.05 9.99
CA ALA A 93 23.27 -10.37 11.11
C ALA A 93 24.26 -9.67 12.06
N SER A 94 25.48 -10.20 12.22
CA SER A 94 26.53 -9.58 13.03
C SER A 94 26.97 -8.20 12.51
N LEU A 95 26.81 -7.94 11.21
CA LEU A 95 27.10 -6.64 10.60
C LEU A 95 25.99 -5.61 10.84
N TYR A 96 24.84 -6.01 11.40
CA TYR A 96 23.71 -5.11 11.62
C TYR A 96 23.35 -4.96 13.11
N ALA A 97 23.26 -6.07 13.84
CA ALA A 97 22.67 -6.09 15.17
C ALA A 97 23.35 -5.16 16.18
N SER A 98 24.66 -4.92 16.05
CA SER A 98 25.41 -4.02 16.94
C SER A 98 25.20 -2.53 16.65
N MET A 99 24.74 -2.17 15.46
CA MET A 99 24.60 -0.78 15.02
C MET A 99 23.15 -0.30 14.96
N TYR A 100 22.18 -1.20 14.83
CA TYR A 100 20.78 -0.81 14.64
C TYR A 100 20.28 0.01 15.84
N ASN A 101 19.62 1.13 15.56
CA ASN A 101 19.13 2.10 16.54
C ASN A 101 20.21 2.76 17.42
N GLN A 102 21.50 2.60 17.10
CA GLN A 102 22.59 3.36 17.72
C GLN A 102 22.61 4.80 17.19
N SER A 103 23.42 5.67 17.81
CA SER A 103 23.64 7.03 17.31
C SER A 103 24.22 7.02 15.90
N CYS A 104 23.89 8.02 15.09
CA CYS A 104 24.35 8.07 13.70
C CYS A 104 25.87 7.96 13.49
N SER A 105 26.68 8.32 14.50
CA SER A 105 28.14 8.10 14.51
C SER A 105 28.53 6.62 14.33
N ALA A 106 27.69 5.68 14.78
CA ALA A 106 27.97 4.24 14.71
C ALA A 106 27.89 3.67 13.28
N CYS A 107 27.14 4.30 12.38
CA CYS A 107 26.95 3.83 11.00
C CYS A 107 27.55 4.77 9.92
N GLN A 108 28.36 5.78 10.30
CA GLN A 108 28.95 6.71 9.32
C GLN A 108 29.80 6.00 8.26
N GLU A 109 30.48 4.92 8.63
CA GLU A 109 31.34 4.12 7.75
C GLU A 109 30.71 2.77 7.36
N SER A 110 29.42 2.59 7.62
CA SER A 110 28.69 1.35 7.30
C SER A 110 27.80 1.54 6.09
N ARG A 111 27.85 0.61 5.15
CA ARG A 111 26.83 0.51 4.09
C ARG A 111 25.54 -0.15 4.56
N TYR A 112 25.62 -0.93 5.64
CA TYR A 112 24.54 -1.82 6.05
C TYR A 112 23.39 -1.04 6.69
N GLN A 113 23.65 0.16 7.19
CA GLN A 113 22.66 1.02 7.83
C GLN A 113 22.92 2.48 7.46
N THR A 114 21.86 3.27 7.45
CA THR A 114 21.91 4.70 7.15
C THR A 114 21.42 5.51 8.33
N CYS A 115 22.02 6.68 8.57
CA CYS A 115 21.53 7.61 9.58
C CYS A 115 20.15 8.17 9.17
N SER A 116 19.14 7.96 10.00
CA SER A 116 17.83 8.59 9.85
C SER A 116 17.86 10.01 10.37
N SER A 117 17.53 10.99 9.52
CA SER A 117 17.44 12.39 9.93
C SER A 117 16.31 12.65 10.92
N THR A 118 15.29 11.78 10.95
CA THR A 118 14.10 11.94 11.79
C THR A 118 14.35 11.46 13.22
N THR A 119 15.02 10.32 13.36
CA THR A 119 15.27 9.71 14.68
C THR A 119 16.67 9.95 15.20
N ASN A 120 17.58 10.46 14.36
CA ASN A 120 19.01 10.61 14.64
C ASN A 120 19.69 9.29 15.07
N THR A 121 19.20 8.17 14.53
CA THR A 121 19.72 6.83 14.79
C THR A 121 20.00 6.06 13.50
N CYS A 122 20.85 5.05 13.59
CA CYS A 122 21.14 4.14 12.48
C CYS A 122 19.93 3.24 12.20
N GLN A 123 19.43 3.33 10.96
CA GLN A 123 18.24 2.64 10.48
C GLN A 123 18.57 1.82 9.24
N CYS A 124 17.64 0.97 8.84
CA CYS A 124 17.77 0.22 7.60
C CYS A 124 17.85 1.15 6.38
N PRO A 125 18.69 0.85 5.38
CA PRO A 125 18.75 1.61 4.13
C PRO A 125 17.41 1.61 3.39
N GLY A 126 17.27 2.49 2.39
CA GLY A 126 16.09 2.53 1.53
C GLY A 126 15.74 1.16 0.94
N HIS A 127 14.44 0.87 0.86
CA HIS A 127 13.87 -0.40 0.38
C HIS A 127 14.28 -1.64 1.19
N SER A 128 14.63 -1.45 2.47
CA SER A 128 14.88 -2.52 3.43
C SER A 128 14.17 -2.23 4.74
N TYR A 129 13.98 -3.26 5.58
CA TYR A 129 13.24 -3.14 6.84
C TYR A 129 13.93 -3.94 7.94
N TRP A 130 13.68 -3.62 9.21
CA TRP A 130 14.36 -4.29 10.32
C TRP A 130 13.63 -5.55 10.78
N ASN A 131 14.12 -6.73 10.39
CA ASN A 131 13.46 -7.99 10.76
C ASN A 131 13.76 -8.48 12.20
N GLY A 132 14.42 -7.67 13.04
CA GLY A 132 14.89 -8.07 14.37
C GLY A 132 16.37 -8.51 14.41
N SER A 133 17.00 -8.75 13.27
CA SER A 133 18.41 -9.21 13.20
C SER A 133 19.26 -8.49 12.15
N MET A 134 18.66 -8.16 11.01
CA MET A 134 19.33 -7.48 9.90
C MET A 134 18.32 -6.67 9.10
N CYS A 135 18.79 -5.96 8.07
CA CYS A 135 17.93 -5.26 7.12
C CYS A 135 17.81 -6.05 5.80
N PRO A 136 16.93 -7.06 5.70
CA PRO A 136 16.58 -7.65 4.41
C PRO A 136 15.86 -6.64 3.51
N LEU A 137 15.82 -6.93 2.21
CA LEU A 137 15.01 -6.16 1.27
C LEU A 137 13.53 -6.21 1.66
N GLN A 138 12.87 -5.07 1.46
CA GLN A 138 11.41 -5.01 1.51
C GLN A 138 10.81 -5.92 0.44
N LEU A 139 9.66 -6.47 0.80
CA LEU A 139 8.97 -7.53 0.12
C LEU A 139 8.05 -6.98 -0.99
N PHE A 140 7.93 -7.76 -2.06
CA PHE A 140 7.08 -7.46 -3.21
C PHE A 140 5.67 -8.01 -3.03
N ALA A 141 4.78 -7.71 -3.98
CA ALA A 141 3.37 -8.10 -3.92
C ALA A 141 3.21 -9.62 -3.69
N ASN A 142 2.24 -9.99 -2.87
CA ASN A 142 1.89 -11.37 -2.48
C ASN A 142 2.94 -12.11 -1.64
N ALA A 143 4.09 -11.51 -1.33
CA ALA A 143 5.05 -12.10 -0.41
C ALA A 143 4.48 -12.11 1.02
N THR A 144 4.81 -13.16 1.77
CA THR A 144 4.46 -13.27 3.19
C THR A 144 5.29 -12.28 4.01
N CYS A 145 4.62 -11.44 4.79
CA CYS A 145 5.24 -10.44 5.65
C CYS A 145 4.93 -10.72 7.13
N SER A 146 5.59 -10.01 8.03
CA SER A 146 5.37 -10.14 9.49
C SER A 146 5.42 -8.81 10.23
N GLN A 147 5.74 -7.72 9.53
CA GLN A 147 5.90 -6.37 10.08
C GLN A 147 5.34 -5.35 9.10
N ILE A 148 4.83 -4.23 9.61
CA ILE A 148 4.12 -3.22 8.82
C ILE A 148 5.01 -2.56 7.75
N ASP A 149 6.30 -2.44 8.02
CA ASP A 149 7.33 -1.84 7.16
C ASP A 149 8.02 -2.87 6.25
N ALA A 150 7.61 -4.14 6.31
CA ALA A 150 8.25 -5.21 5.54
C ALA A 150 8.00 -5.13 4.04
N CYS A 151 6.96 -4.42 3.58
CA CYS A 151 6.58 -4.35 2.16
C CYS A 151 7.10 -3.08 1.48
N ARG A 152 7.28 -3.14 0.16
CA ARG A 152 7.74 -2.00 -0.67
C ARG A 152 6.69 -0.88 -0.73
N SER A 153 6.82 0.10 0.16
CA SER A 153 5.91 1.24 0.26
C SER A 153 5.99 2.17 -0.96
N ASP A 154 7.15 2.24 -1.63
CA ASP A 154 7.34 2.94 -2.91
C ASP A 154 6.54 2.30 -4.05
N LEU A 155 6.16 1.02 -3.92
CA LEU A 155 5.26 0.29 -4.82
C LEU A 155 3.81 0.29 -4.30
N ASN A 156 3.50 1.14 -3.32
CA ASN A 156 2.21 1.24 -2.65
C ASN A 156 1.72 -0.09 -2.05
N LEU A 157 2.66 -0.90 -1.55
CA LEU A 157 2.38 -2.15 -0.85
C LEU A 157 2.35 -1.93 0.66
N SER A 158 1.41 -2.61 1.33
CA SER A 158 1.32 -2.65 2.79
C SER A 158 1.29 -4.09 3.28
N CYS A 159 1.92 -4.34 4.44
CA CYS A 159 1.83 -5.65 5.08
C CYS A 159 0.50 -5.77 5.80
N ILE A 160 -0.35 -6.67 5.32
CA ILE A 160 -1.71 -6.85 5.82
C ILE A 160 -1.79 -8.15 6.62
N ILE A 161 -1.94 -8.02 7.94
CA ILE A 161 -2.02 -9.15 8.88
C ILE A 161 -3.46 -9.66 8.95
N ASN A 162 -3.66 -10.96 8.75
CA ASN A 162 -4.96 -11.58 8.93
C ASN A 162 -5.23 -11.85 10.43
N TYR A 163 -6.30 -11.28 10.98
CA TYR A 163 -6.65 -11.35 12.41
C TYR A 163 -6.90 -12.78 12.92
N TYR A 164 -7.17 -13.75 12.04
CA TYR A 164 -7.37 -15.16 12.41
C TYR A 164 -6.05 -15.95 12.59
N GLY A 165 -4.91 -15.27 12.75
CA GLY A 165 -3.59 -15.93 12.84
C GLY A 165 -3.11 -16.49 11.50
N GLY A 166 -3.65 -15.99 10.38
CA GLY A 166 -3.21 -16.35 9.03
C GLY A 166 -1.91 -15.66 8.61
N PHE A 167 -1.42 -16.01 7.43
CA PHE A 167 -0.26 -15.38 6.81
C PHE A 167 -0.54 -13.91 6.51
N ALA A 168 0.34 -12.99 6.94
CA ALA A 168 0.28 -11.61 6.48
C ALA A 168 0.91 -11.51 5.09
N GLN A 169 0.36 -10.68 4.21
CA GLN A 169 0.85 -10.54 2.84
C GLN A 169 1.04 -9.08 2.45
N CYS A 170 1.99 -8.84 1.55
CA CYS A 170 2.14 -7.55 0.89
C CYS A 170 1.05 -7.36 -0.16
N LEU A 171 0.04 -6.57 0.15
CA LEU A 171 -1.04 -6.21 -0.76
C LEU A 171 -0.88 -4.78 -1.25
N THR A 172 -1.31 -4.52 -2.47
CA THR A 172 -1.36 -3.17 -3.03
C THR A 172 -2.54 -2.41 -2.45
N VAL A 173 -2.30 -1.20 -1.96
CA VAL A 173 -3.39 -0.26 -1.71
C VAL A 173 -3.94 0.19 -3.06
N LEU A 174 -5.20 -0.13 -3.36
CA LEU A 174 -5.77 0.09 -4.69
C LEU A 174 -6.11 1.57 -4.95
N THR A 175 -6.35 2.33 -3.87
CA THR A 175 -6.53 3.78 -3.88
C THR A 175 -5.18 4.48 -3.75
N THR A 176 -4.46 4.48 -4.88
CA THR A 176 -3.04 4.86 -4.97
C THR A 176 -2.80 6.38 -4.94
N SER A 177 -3.84 7.20 -5.09
CA SER A 177 -3.71 8.65 -5.30
C SER A 177 -4.82 9.43 -4.61
N SER A 178 -4.58 10.68 -4.21
CA SER A 178 -5.66 11.59 -3.80
C SER A 178 -6.57 12.01 -4.97
N THR A 179 -6.45 11.37 -6.14
CA THR A 179 -7.16 11.71 -7.38
C THR A 179 -8.21 10.68 -7.79
N GLU A 180 -8.41 9.59 -7.02
CA GLU A 180 -9.56 8.73 -7.27
C GLU A 180 -10.84 9.56 -7.18
N THR A 181 -11.59 9.60 -8.28
CA THR A 181 -12.87 10.30 -8.29
C THR A 181 -13.91 9.38 -7.66
N VAL A 182 -14.37 9.77 -6.48
CA VAL A 182 -15.38 9.06 -5.72
C VAL A 182 -16.74 9.72 -5.93
N TYR A 183 -17.75 8.91 -6.23
CA TYR A 183 -19.12 9.36 -6.44
C TYR A 183 -20.01 8.89 -5.29
N ALA A 184 -20.59 9.83 -4.55
CA ALA A 184 -21.57 9.51 -3.53
C ALA A 184 -22.89 9.06 -4.18
N VAL A 185 -23.48 7.99 -3.64
CA VAL A 185 -24.76 7.44 -4.10
C VAL A 185 -25.73 7.24 -2.96
N TRP A 186 -27.02 7.21 -3.29
CA TRP A 186 -28.10 6.98 -2.34
C TRP A 186 -29.29 6.28 -3.00
N ASN A 187 -30.26 5.89 -2.17
CA ASN A 187 -31.48 5.17 -2.54
C ASN A 187 -31.19 3.86 -3.29
N THR A 188 -30.21 3.11 -2.82
CA THR A 188 -29.77 1.87 -3.46
C THR A 188 -29.42 0.81 -2.43
N THR A 189 -29.64 -0.44 -2.81
CA THR A 189 -29.11 -1.64 -2.17
C THR A 189 -28.29 -2.43 -3.19
N ALA A 190 -27.63 -3.51 -2.74
CA ALA A 190 -26.91 -4.40 -3.64
C ALA A 190 -27.82 -4.90 -4.78
N GLY A 191 -27.30 -4.89 -6.01
CA GLY A 191 -28.01 -5.28 -7.24
C GLY A 191 -29.04 -4.26 -7.74
N SER A 192 -29.27 -3.16 -7.03
CA SER A 192 -30.27 -2.14 -7.41
C SER A 192 -29.63 -0.90 -8.03
N ASP A 193 -30.45 -0.17 -8.78
CA ASP A 193 -30.10 1.14 -9.34
C ASP A 193 -29.85 2.16 -8.23
N SER A 194 -28.96 3.11 -8.51
CA SER A 194 -28.58 4.16 -7.57
C SER A 194 -28.77 5.55 -8.15
N ASN A 195 -29.06 6.50 -7.25
CA ASN A 195 -29.06 7.92 -7.56
C ASN A 195 -27.76 8.56 -7.10
N PHE A 196 -27.28 9.56 -7.84
CA PHE A 196 -26.20 10.42 -7.35
C PHE A 196 -26.67 11.21 -6.14
N ALA A 197 -25.84 11.21 -5.10
CA ALA A 197 -26.00 12.17 -4.02
C ALA A 197 -25.36 13.50 -4.42
N SER A 198 -25.90 14.61 -3.95
CA SER A 198 -25.36 15.95 -4.24
C SER A 198 -25.04 16.74 -2.98
N ASN A 199 -24.31 17.83 -3.11
CA ASN A 199 -24.01 18.71 -1.99
C ASN A 199 -25.30 19.30 -1.38
N GLY A 200 -25.45 19.26 -0.05
CA GLY A 200 -26.60 19.80 0.68
C GLY A 200 -26.86 19.12 2.04
N VAL A 201 -27.99 19.47 2.68
CA VAL A 201 -28.36 18.97 4.03
C VAL A 201 -29.73 18.28 4.07
N ASP A 202 -30.12 17.65 2.97
CA ASP A 202 -31.43 17.03 2.78
C ASP A 202 -31.29 15.57 2.26
N VAL A 203 -32.43 14.93 2.01
CA VAL A 203 -32.52 13.60 1.40
C VAL A 203 -31.68 13.53 0.13
N GLY A 204 -30.87 12.47 0.03
CA GLY A 204 -29.97 12.25 -1.10
C GLY A 204 -28.83 13.26 -1.19
N LYS A 205 -28.47 13.90 -0.07
CA LYS A 205 -27.36 14.84 -0.02
C LYS A 205 -26.21 14.35 0.85
N TYR A 206 -25.05 14.96 0.64
CA TYR A 206 -23.90 14.90 1.55
C TYR A 206 -23.56 16.30 2.05
N TYR A 207 -23.07 16.37 3.29
CA TYR A 207 -22.83 17.64 3.96
C TYR A 207 -21.77 18.47 3.22
N PRO A 208 -21.98 19.80 3.02
CA PRO A 208 -21.01 20.65 2.33
C PRO A 208 -19.63 20.62 3.00
N GLY A 209 -18.57 20.29 2.23
CA GLY A 209 -17.20 20.14 2.75
C GLY A 209 -16.87 18.76 3.34
N GLU A 210 -17.88 17.89 3.49
CA GLU A 210 -17.75 16.51 3.96
C GLU A 210 -18.22 15.53 2.86
N GLY A 211 -17.75 15.79 1.63
CA GLY A 211 -18.19 15.09 0.42
C GLY A 211 -17.39 13.83 0.11
N PRO A 212 -17.73 13.12 -0.99
CA PRO A 212 -17.15 11.82 -1.33
C PRO A 212 -15.63 11.86 -1.57
N GLY A 213 -15.06 13.03 -1.89
CA GLY A 213 -13.61 13.18 -2.02
C GLY A 213 -12.85 12.84 -0.73
N ASN A 214 -13.51 12.92 0.43
CA ASN A 214 -12.93 12.61 1.73
C ASN A 214 -13.03 11.11 2.11
N VAL A 215 -13.31 10.22 1.14
CA VAL A 215 -13.46 8.77 1.40
C VAL A 215 -12.14 8.04 1.18
N CYS A 216 -11.26 8.57 0.32
CA CYS A 216 -10.01 7.95 -0.09
C CYS A 216 -8.87 8.97 -0.18
N ASP A 217 -8.92 10.08 0.58
CA ASP A 217 -7.93 11.18 0.50
C ASP A 217 -6.68 10.96 1.37
N ARG A 218 -6.57 9.78 2.01
CA ARG A 218 -5.48 9.36 2.91
C ARG A 218 -5.32 10.27 4.13
N ASN A 219 -6.41 10.88 4.56
CA ASN A 219 -6.47 11.76 5.70
C ASN A 219 -7.63 11.36 6.62
N THR A 220 -7.35 10.60 7.66
CA THR A 220 -8.38 10.19 8.62
C THR A 220 -9.04 11.37 9.35
N SER A 221 -8.50 12.60 9.24
CA SER A 221 -9.04 13.82 9.85
C SER A 221 -10.15 14.51 9.04
N THR A 222 -10.29 14.20 7.75
CA THR A 222 -11.46 14.60 6.94
C THR A 222 -12.56 13.54 7.09
N LYS A 223 -13.76 13.80 6.55
CA LYS A 223 -14.83 12.80 6.57
C LYS A 223 -15.84 12.97 5.46
N PHE A 224 -16.47 11.88 5.09
CA PHE A 224 -17.69 11.85 4.32
C PHE A 224 -18.91 11.74 5.24
N THR A 225 -19.92 12.57 5.00
CA THR A 225 -21.19 12.53 5.74
C THR A 225 -22.37 12.54 4.78
N SER A 226 -23.20 11.49 4.80
CA SER A 226 -24.39 11.37 3.95
C SER A 226 -25.69 11.34 4.75
N PHE A 227 -26.71 12.04 4.27
CA PHE A 227 -28.06 12.11 4.88
C PHE A 227 -28.98 10.95 4.47
N GLY A 228 -28.62 10.23 3.41
CA GLY A 228 -29.41 9.12 2.90
C GLY A 228 -30.86 9.45 2.65
N GLY A 229 -31.76 8.67 3.25
CA GLY A 229 -33.20 8.78 3.05
C GLY A 229 -33.89 9.89 3.86
N CYS A 230 -33.16 10.62 4.72
CA CYS A 230 -33.78 11.54 5.67
C CYS A 230 -33.39 12.99 5.47
N ASN A 231 -34.33 13.88 5.77
CA ASN A 231 -34.10 15.31 5.81
C ASN A 231 -33.41 15.70 7.13
N GLY A 232 -32.33 16.49 7.04
CA GLY A 232 -31.54 16.93 8.20
C GLY A 232 -32.28 17.83 9.20
N SER A 233 -33.49 18.30 8.89
CA SER A 233 -34.21 19.29 9.70
C SER A 233 -35.45 18.76 10.44
N LEU A 234 -36.07 17.63 10.04
CA LEU A 234 -37.41 17.28 10.55
C LEU A 234 -37.75 15.78 10.69
N ALA A 235 -36.90 14.83 10.26
CA ALA A 235 -37.23 13.40 10.37
C ALA A 235 -35.99 12.53 10.62
N TYR A 236 -35.62 12.36 11.89
CA TYR A 236 -34.57 11.41 12.26
C TYR A 236 -35.15 10.02 12.47
N SER A 237 -34.47 9.03 11.93
CA SER A 237 -34.84 7.61 11.98
C SER A 237 -33.56 6.79 12.13
N PRO A 238 -33.59 5.63 12.81
CA PRO A 238 -32.46 4.71 12.84
C PRO A 238 -32.06 4.22 11.44
N THR A 239 -32.94 4.32 10.44
CA THR A 239 -32.71 3.86 9.07
C THR A 239 -32.24 4.94 8.10
N CYS A 240 -32.21 6.22 8.49
CA CYS A 240 -31.72 7.33 7.64
C CYS A 240 -30.38 7.05 6.95
N PRO A 241 -29.37 6.52 7.65
CA PRO A 241 -28.03 6.33 7.08
C PRO A 241 -27.96 5.15 6.09
N GLN A 242 -28.98 4.29 6.04
CA GLN A 242 -29.01 3.11 5.18
C GLN A 242 -29.18 3.49 3.70
N ASN A 243 -28.83 2.56 2.82
CA ASN A 243 -29.00 2.71 1.37
C ASN A 243 -28.21 3.90 0.79
N THR A 244 -27.10 4.25 1.45
CA THR A 244 -26.13 5.26 1.02
C THR A 244 -24.80 4.61 0.74
N GLY A 245 -23.89 5.36 0.12
CA GLY A 245 -22.51 4.94 0.01
C GLY A 245 -21.82 5.67 -1.11
N PHE A 246 -20.92 4.97 -1.78
CA PHE A 246 -20.17 5.51 -2.88
C PHE A 246 -19.78 4.43 -3.89
N TYR A 247 -19.38 4.86 -5.07
CA TYR A 247 -18.54 4.05 -5.93
C TYR A 247 -17.35 4.84 -6.42
N LEU A 248 -16.32 4.12 -6.85
CA LEU A 248 -15.17 4.69 -7.54
C LEU A 248 -14.73 3.79 -8.70
N THR A 249 -13.98 4.38 -9.63
CA THR A 249 -13.24 3.66 -10.65
C THR A 249 -11.75 3.79 -10.34
N LEU A 250 -11.06 2.65 -10.26
CA LEU A 250 -9.64 2.59 -9.95
C LEU A 250 -8.81 3.18 -11.08
N GLN A 251 -8.02 4.20 -10.78
CA GLN A 251 -7.11 4.84 -11.76
C GLN A 251 -5.97 3.90 -12.19
N ARG A 252 -5.60 2.94 -11.32
CA ARG A 252 -4.58 1.92 -11.62
C ARG A 252 -5.06 0.83 -12.58
N GLY A 253 -6.33 0.85 -12.99
CA GLY A 253 -6.96 -0.19 -13.78
C GLY A 253 -7.62 -1.29 -12.95
N ALA A 254 -8.20 -2.26 -13.65
CA ALA A 254 -8.93 -3.35 -13.01
C ALA A 254 -8.01 -4.17 -12.09
N SER A 255 -8.47 -4.39 -10.87
CA SER A 255 -7.71 -5.05 -9.79
C SER A 255 -8.60 -6.04 -9.07
N VAL A 256 -8.03 -7.01 -8.35
CA VAL A 256 -8.78 -7.89 -7.45
C VAL A 256 -8.83 -7.24 -6.07
N LEU A 257 -10.00 -6.85 -5.58
CA LEU A 257 -10.18 -6.41 -4.18
C LEU A 257 -10.18 -7.61 -3.25
N VAL A 258 -9.22 -7.69 -2.34
CA VAL A 258 -9.04 -8.81 -1.41
C VAL A 258 -9.47 -8.45 -0.01
N ALA A 259 -9.19 -7.23 0.42
CA ALA A 259 -9.50 -6.75 1.75
C ALA A 259 -9.80 -5.24 1.74
N PHE A 260 -10.39 -4.75 2.81
CA PHE A 260 -10.66 -3.34 3.00
C PHE A 260 -10.65 -2.97 4.49
N ARG A 261 -10.58 -1.68 4.79
CA ARG A 261 -10.84 -1.17 6.14
C ARG A 261 -11.40 0.24 6.10
N PHE A 262 -12.27 0.55 7.05
CA PHE A 262 -12.81 1.89 7.25
C PHE A 262 -12.03 2.61 8.35
N ALA A 263 -11.99 3.93 8.31
CA ALA A 263 -11.59 4.76 9.45
C ALA A 263 -12.79 5.52 10.03
N THR A 264 -12.77 5.67 11.35
CA THR A 264 -13.80 6.42 12.08
C THR A 264 -13.58 7.93 11.92
N ALA A 265 -14.67 8.66 11.72
CA ALA A 265 -14.64 10.12 11.63
C ALA A 265 -14.36 10.80 12.99
N ASN A 266 -14.48 12.12 13.09
CA ASN A 266 -14.27 12.87 14.34
C ASN A 266 -15.46 12.92 15.31
N SER A 267 -16.68 12.63 14.85
CA SER A 267 -17.90 13.04 15.55
C SER A 267 -18.59 11.88 16.32
N PHE A 268 -19.91 11.71 16.12
CA PHE A 268 -20.80 10.91 16.97
C PHE A 268 -20.80 9.42 16.58
N PRO A 269 -20.34 8.49 17.45
CA PRO A 269 -20.19 7.06 17.12
C PRO A 269 -21.42 6.35 16.54
N PRO A 270 -22.65 6.64 16.98
CA PRO A 270 -23.86 6.08 16.36
C PRO A 270 -23.96 6.27 14.84
N ARG A 271 -23.30 7.27 14.26
CA ARG A 271 -23.28 7.54 12.81
C ARG A 271 -22.25 6.72 12.03
N ASP A 272 -21.42 5.94 12.70
CA ASP A 272 -20.43 5.13 12.00
C ASP A 272 -21.11 3.88 11.40
N PRO A 273 -20.68 3.39 10.23
CA PRO A 273 -21.24 2.20 9.61
C PRO A 273 -20.91 0.97 10.46
N LEU A 274 -21.81 -0.01 10.42
CA LEU A 274 -21.63 -1.33 11.04
C LEU A 274 -21.60 -2.42 9.97
N MET A 275 -22.56 -2.41 9.04
CA MET A 275 -22.67 -3.38 7.95
C MET A 275 -22.68 -2.70 6.60
N ILE A 276 -22.00 -3.31 5.64
CA ILE A 276 -21.91 -2.85 4.26
C ILE A 276 -22.09 -3.98 3.25
N THR A 277 -22.37 -3.61 2.01
CA THR A 277 -22.12 -4.45 0.84
C THR A 277 -21.03 -3.87 -0.04
N ILE A 278 -20.26 -4.73 -0.70
CA ILE A 278 -19.29 -4.36 -1.73
C ILE A 278 -19.61 -5.09 -3.01
N GLU A 279 -19.61 -4.35 -4.12
CA GLU A 279 -19.87 -4.88 -5.45
C GLU A 279 -18.78 -4.44 -6.43
N GLY A 280 -18.49 -5.28 -7.42
CA GLY A 280 -17.53 -5.00 -8.49
C GLY A 280 -18.21 -4.77 -9.84
N SER A 281 -17.64 -3.91 -10.68
CA SER A 281 -18.07 -3.69 -12.07
C SER A 281 -16.91 -3.45 -13.03
N ASN A 282 -17.09 -3.86 -14.28
CA ASN A 282 -16.27 -3.47 -15.43
C ASN A 282 -17.07 -2.68 -16.48
N SER A 283 -18.27 -2.22 -16.10
CA SER A 283 -19.15 -1.48 -17.00
C SER A 283 -18.63 -0.07 -17.25
N ASN A 284 -19.07 0.53 -18.35
CA ASN A 284 -18.76 1.93 -18.66
C ASN A 284 -19.32 2.88 -17.58
N SER A 285 -18.69 4.04 -17.43
CA SER A 285 -19.06 5.03 -16.40
C SER A 285 -20.53 5.47 -16.46
N THR A 286 -21.14 5.48 -17.64
CA THR A 286 -22.56 5.81 -17.84
C THR A 286 -23.53 4.78 -17.28
N GLU A 287 -23.06 3.56 -17.03
CA GLU A 287 -23.87 2.41 -16.58
C GLU A 287 -23.69 2.14 -15.08
N LEU A 288 -22.78 2.85 -14.39
CA LEU A 288 -22.44 2.59 -12.99
C LEU A 288 -23.55 2.99 -12.00
N THR A 289 -24.60 3.68 -12.45
CA THR A 289 -25.82 3.90 -11.67
C THR A 289 -26.83 2.76 -11.81
N ARG A 290 -26.65 1.82 -12.75
CA ARG A 290 -27.56 0.68 -12.92
C ARG A 290 -27.13 -0.49 -12.05
N GLY A 291 -28.07 -1.06 -11.29
CA GLY A 291 -27.85 -2.19 -10.42
C GLY A 291 -27.37 -3.44 -11.16
N SER A 292 -27.84 -3.64 -12.37
CA SER A 292 -27.44 -4.74 -13.26
C SER A 292 -25.96 -4.70 -13.66
N SER A 293 -25.28 -3.57 -13.48
CA SER A 293 -23.85 -3.40 -13.77
C SER A 293 -22.96 -3.96 -12.67
N TRP A 294 -23.51 -4.32 -11.51
CA TRP A 294 -22.76 -4.64 -10.31
C TRP A 294 -22.87 -6.12 -9.94
N THR A 295 -21.75 -6.72 -9.55
CA THR A 295 -21.69 -8.09 -9.01
C THR A 295 -21.35 -8.03 -7.53
N LEU A 296 -22.19 -8.63 -6.69
CA LEU A 296 -21.97 -8.68 -5.24
C LEU A 296 -20.74 -9.52 -4.89
N LEU A 297 -19.83 -8.93 -4.10
CA LEU A 297 -18.60 -9.56 -3.63
C LEU A 297 -18.58 -9.75 -2.11
N TYR A 298 -19.25 -8.86 -1.38
CA TYR A 298 -19.23 -8.84 0.08
C TYR A 298 -20.56 -8.35 0.65
N ASN A 299 -21.02 -8.98 1.72
CA ASN A 299 -22.10 -8.49 2.57
C ASN A 299 -21.77 -8.85 4.01
N GLY A 300 -21.41 -7.87 4.82
CA GLY A 300 -20.85 -8.13 6.14
C GLY A 300 -20.45 -6.89 6.92
N SER A 301 -19.71 -7.10 8.01
CA SER A 301 -19.20 -6.04 8.86
C SER A 301 -18.21 -5.14 8.10
N CYS A 302 -18.17 -3.84 8.42
CA CYS A 302 -17.11 -2.94 7.96
C CYS A 302 -15.90 -2.90 8.92
N GLY A 303 -15.95 -3.63 10.04
CA GLY A 303 -14.90 -3.71 11.05
C GLY A 303 -14.99 -2.67 12.17
N ILE A 304 -15.78 -1.61 12.02
CA ILE A 304 -15.97 -0.61 13.08
C ILE A 304 -16.83 -1.22 14.20
N SER A 305 -16.39 -1.02 15.45
CA SER A 305 -17.13 -1.39 16.66
C SER A 305 -17.56 -0.16 17.46
N THR A 306 -18.48 -0.34 18.41
CA THR A 306 -19.02 0.76 19.25
C THR A 306 -17.97 1.54 20.03
N ASN A 307 -16.83 0.93 20.34
CA ASN A 307 -15.75 1.50 21.16
C ASN A 307 -14.49 1.83 20.33
N GLN A 308 -14.61 1.90 19.01
CA GLN A 308 -13.47 2.21 18.14
C GLN A 308 -12.97 3.64 18.40
N THR A 309 -11.65 3.80 18.56
CA THR A 309 -11.01 5.11 18.69
C THR A 309 -11.33 5.99 17.47
N ARG A 310 -11.57 7.29 17.66
CA ARG A 310 -11.86 8.24 16.57
C ARG A 310 -10.61 8.52 15.73
N PHE A 311 -10.78 8.88 14.45
CA PHE A 311 -9.68 9.16 13.52
C PHE A 311 -8.73 8.00 13.27
N THR A 312 -9.17 6.77 13.57
CA THR A 312 -8.34 5.57 13.42
C THR A 312 -8.98 4.58 12.47
N TYR A 313 -8.13 3.87 11.75
CA TYR A 313 -8.54 2.70 10.98
C TYR A 313 -9.06 1.60 11.92
N ALA A 314 -10.21 1.06 11.57
CA ALA A 314 -10.74 -0.16 12.13
C ALA A 314 -9.96 -1.40 11.65
N PRO A 315 -10.14 -2.56 12.30
CA PRO A 315 -9.59 -3.82 11.83
C PRO A 315 -9.93 -4.13 10.37
N ILE A 316 -8.96 -4.70 9.67
CA ILE A 316 -9.10 -5.11 8.26
C ILE A 316 -10.15 -6.20 8.13
N GLN A 317 -11.02 -6.03 7.13
CA GLN A 317 -12.04 -6.98 6.72
C GLN A 317 -11.61 -7.65 5.42
N TRP A 318 -11.76 -8.97 5.36
CA TRP A 318 -11.40 -9.77 4.19
C TRP A 318 -12.64 -10.14 3.39
N LEU A 319 -12.56 -10.03 2.07
CA LEU A 319 -13.61 -10.53 1.19
C LEU A 319 -13.53 -12.06 1.12
N PRO A 320 -14.66 -12.75 0.90
CA PRO A 320 -14.65 -14.14 0.46
C PRO A 320 -13.72 -14.32 -0.75
N GLN A 321 -13.06 -15.47 -0.82
CA GLN A 321 -12.09 -15.74 -1.88
C GLN A 321 -12.75 -15.60 -3.27
N HIS A 322 -12.17 -14.73 -4.10
CA HIS A 322 -12.53 -14.55 -5.51
C HIS A 322 -11.29 -14.10 -6.30
N SER A 323 -11.36 -14.19 -7.62
CA SER A 323 -10.27 -13.85 -8.53
C SER A 323 -10.70 -12.92 -9.66
N ALA A 324 -11.88 -12.30 -9.55
CA ALA A 324 -12.42 -11.44 -10.59
C ALA A 324 -11.79 -10.04 -10.50
N LEU A 325 -11.31 -9.56 -11.65
CA LEU A 325 -10.78 -8.21 -11.80
C LEU A 325 -11.94 -7.25 -12.06
N TYR A 326 -12.03 -6.18 -11.27
CA TYR A 326 -13.01 -5.10 -11.48
C TYR A 326 -12.32 -3.75 -11.56
N ALA A 327 -12.74 -2.93 -12.52
CA ALA A 327 -12.31 -1.55 -12.68
C ALA A 327 -13.00 -0.61 -11.68
N SER A 328 -14.22 -0.92 -11.26
CA SER A 328 -15.00 -0.10 -10.35
C SER A 328 -15.52 -0.90 -9.17
N TYR A 329 -15.61 -0.25 -8.02
CA TYR A 329 -16.14 -0.82 -6.79
C TYR A 329 -17.21 0.09 -6.18
N ARG A 330 -18.32 -0.50 -5.73
CA ARG A 330 -19.42 0.19 -5.04
C ARG A 330 -19.54 -0.33 -3.61
N PHE A 331 -19.52 0.59 -2.65
CA PHE A 331 -19.66 0.34 -1.22
C PHE A 331 -20.96 0.95 -0.75
N LEU A 332 -21.86 0.14 -0.20
CA LEU A 332 -23.15 0.60 0.30
C LEU A 332 -23.27 0.30 1.79
N VAL A 333 -23.78 1.27 2.55
CA VAL A 333 -24.05 1.14 3.98
C VAL A 333 -25.44 0.55 4.19
N ASN A 334 -25.48 -0.61 4.84
CA ASN A 334 -26.73 -1.31 5.15
C ASN A 334 -27.19 -1.05 6.59
N LEU A 335 -26.25 -0.78 7.50
CA LEU A 335 -26.55 -0.58 8.91
C LEU A 335 -25.52 0.34 9.56
N ALA A 336 -25.98 1.21 10.45
CA ALA A 336 -25.14 2.04 11.32
C ALA A 336 -25.08 1.45 12.75
N ILE A 337 -24.09 1.84 13.53
CA ILE A 337 -23.89 1.40 14.93
C ILE A 337 -24.99 1.92 15.89
N ASN A 338 -25.92 2.73 15.41
CA ASN A 338 -26.79 3.58 16.23
C ASN A 338 -27.59 2.92 17.36
N ASN A 339 -27.78 1.60 17.39
CA ASN A 339 -28.49 0.89 18.45
C ASN A 339 -29.88 1.51 18.76
N GLY A 340 -30.60 1.93 17.72
CA GLY A 340 -31.91 2.59 17.84
C GLY A 340 -31.84 4.10 18.10
N THR A 341 -30.65 4.68 18.25
CA THR A 341 -30.46 6.13 18.31
C THR A 341 -30.90 6.77 17.00
N LEU A 342 -31.74 7.80 17.10
CA LEU A 342 -32.17 8.57 15.94
C LEU A 342 -30.99 9.41 15.43
N ILE A 343 -30.57 9.16 14.20
CA ILE A 343 -29.47 9.88 13.56
C ILE A 343 -29.86 10.32 12.14
N PRO A 344 -29.49 11.53 11.70
CA PRO A 344 -29.82 11.99 10.36
C PRO A 344 -28.86 11.51 9.28
N THR A 345 -27.66 11.02 9.67
CA THR A 345 -26.53 10.85 8.74
C THR A 345 -25.69 9.63 9.06
N ILE A 346 -25.00 9.09 8.04
CA ILE A 346 -23.83 8.24 8.21
C ILE A 346 -22.55 9.08 8.11
N GLN A 347 -21.46 8.63 8.72
CA GLN A 347 -20.14 9.21 8.54
C GLN A 347 -19.01 8.18 8.60
N TYR A 348 -17.90 8.46 7.91
CA TYR A 348 -16.62 7.76 8.02
C TYR A 348 -15.51 8.62 7.39
N SER A 349 -14.26 8.44 7.81
CA SER A 349 -13.16 9.30 7.37
C SER A 349 -12.33 8.75 6.23
N GLU A 350 -12.17 7.44 6.14
CA GLU A 350 -11.39 6.81 5.08
C GLU A 350 -11.92 5.41 4.79
N VAL A 351 -11.71 4.95 3.57
CA VAL A 351 -11.88 3.56 3.16
C VAL A 351 -10.66 3.16 2.34
N GLU A 352 -9.84 2.29 2.90
CA GLU A 352 -8.67 1.74 2.22
C GLU A 352 -9.05 0.42 1.54
N LEU A 353 -8.75 0.31 0.24
CA LEU A 353 -8.97 -0.88 -0.57
C LEU A 353 -7.62 -1.59 -0.77
N LEU A 354 -7.58 -2.90 -0.56
CA LEU A 354 -6.36 -3.71 -0.59
C LEU A 354 -6.52 -4.89 -1.56
N GLY A 355 -5.55 -5.09 -2.45
CA GLY A 355 -5.66 -6.07 -3.52
C GLY A 355 -4.39 -6.26 -4.34
N TYR A 356 -4.55 -6.83 -5.55
CA TYR A 356 -3.48 -6.95 -6.55
C TYR A 356 -3.99 -6.59 -7.94
#